data_AF-A0A5Q2TS18-F1
#
_entry.id   AF-A0A5Q2TS18-F1
#
_cell.length_a   1.000
_cell.length_b   1.000
_cell.length_c   1.000
_cell.angle_alpha   90.00
_cell.angle_beta   90.00
_cell.angle_gamma   90.00
#
_symmetry.space_group_name_H-M   'P 1'
#
loop_
_entity.id
_entity.type
_entity.pdbx_description
1 polymer ?
#
loop_
_entity_poly.entity_id
_entity_poly.type
_entity_poly.pdbx_seq_one_letter_code
_entity_poly.pdbx_strand_id
1 'polypeptide(L)'
;MDATVQIKNYFKEWIDNITVIGIELKADFKDLIDNSNRLFLLFNYALTLEGTYYVENICYIHGMQDSDILFGHGNDDDYIDYYLTLTTLE
;
A
#
# COMPACT_ATOMS: atom_id res chain seq x y z
N MET A 1 -17.78 -0.33 17.36
CA MET A 1 -16.88 0.15 16.29
C MET A 1 -16.45 -1.08 15.51
N ASP A 2 -16.64 -1.10 14.20
CA ASP A 2 -16.34 -2.27 13.38
C ASP A 2 -14.85 -2.64 13.49
N ALA A 3 -14.55 -3.94 13.61
CA ALA A 3 -13.20 -4.46 13.65
C ALA A 3 -12.45 -4.16 12.34
N THR A 4 -13.14 -4.14 11.20
CA THR A 4 -12.54 -3.84 9.89
C THR A 4 -12.02 -2.39 9.83
N VAL A 5 -12.81 -1.44 10.34
CA VAL A 5 -12.44 -0.03 10.46
C VAL A 5 -11.25 0.16 11.37
N GLN A 6 -11.21 -0.54 12.51
CA GLN A 6 -10.08 -0.48 13.43
C GLN A 6 -8.79 -1.04 12.81
N ILE A 7 -8.86 -2.17 12.12
CA ILE A 7 -7.71 -2.75 11.42
C ILE A 7 -7.19 -1.78 10.35
N LYS A 8 -8.07 -1.13 9.59
CA LYS A 8 -7.66 -0.12 8.59
C LYS A 8 -6.91 1.04 9.24
N ASN A 9 -7.38 1.54 10.39
CA ASN A 9 -6.72 2.63 11.11
C ASN A 9 -5.36 2.20 11.65
N TYR A 10 -5.27 1.05 12.33
CA TYR A 10 -3.99 0.54 12.82
C TYR A 10 -3.00 0.23 11.70
N PHE A 11 -3.50 -0.21 10.54
CA PHE A 11 -2.68 -0.45 9.37
C PHE A 11 -2.12 0.87 8.81
N LYS A 12 -2.95 1.93 8.73
CA LYS A 12 -2.49 3.26 8.37
C LYS A 12 -1.45 3.78 9.36
N GLU A 13 -1.73 3.68 10.66
CA GLU A 13 -0.78 4.07 11.70
C GLU A 13 0.56 3.33 11.55
N TRP A 14 0.52 2.02 11.29
CA TRP A 14 1.73 1.24 11.05
C TRP A 14 2.51 1.72 9.81
N ILE A 15 1.81 1.97 8.70
CA ILE A 15 2.41 2.52 7.47
C ILE A 15 3.11 3.85 7.75
N ASP A 16 2.44 4.78 8.43
CA ASP A 16 2.96 6.12 8.70
C ASP A 16 4.20 6.08 9.63
N ASN A 17 4.42 4.97 10.36
CA ASN A 17 5.61 4.77 11.20
C ASN A 17 6.80 4.10 10.48
N ILE A 18 6.65 3.68 9.21
CA ILE A 18 7.75 3.06 8.45
C ILE A 18 8.80 4.12 8.12
N THR A 19 10.03 3.94 8.63
CA THR A 19 11.16 4.82 8.30
C THR A 19 11.99 4.22 7.16
N VAL A 20 12.25 5.03 6.12
CA VAL A 20 13.11 4.66 4.98
C VAL A 20 14.50 5.32 5.02
N ILE A 21 14.85 5.93 6.15
CA ILE A 21 16.14 6.60 6.36
C ILE A 21 17.25 5.56 6.54
N GLY A 22 18.35 5.71 5.81
CA GLY A 22 19.55 4.88 5.98
C GLY A 22 19.43 3.46 5.42
N ILE A 23 18.42 3.20 4.57
CA ILE A 23 18.30 1.92 3.86
C ILE A 23 19.39 1.84 2.78
N GLU A 24 20.12 0.72 2.77
CA GLU A 24 21.09 0.44 1.71
C GLU A 24 20.40 0.10 0.39
N LEU A 25 20.84 0.77 -0.67
CA LEU A 25 20.46 0.43 -2.04
C LEU A 25 20.95 -0.99 -2.38
N LYS A 26 20.07 -1.81 -2.98
CA LYS A 26 20.46 -3.08 -3.56
C LYS A 26 20.93 -2.88 -5.00
N ALA A 27 22.21 -3.14 -5.25
CA ALA A 27 22.83 -2.98 -6.56
C ALA A 27 22.05 -3.70 -7.68
N ASP A 28 21.58 -4.92 -7.42
CA ASP A 28 20.81 -5.73 -8.38
C ASP A 28 19.52 -5.04 -8.87
N PHE A 29 18.94 -4.15 -8.06
CA PHE A 29 17.74 -3.41 -8.42
C PHE A 29 18.04 -2.04 -9.02
N LYS A 30 19.25 -1.52 -8.81
CA LYS A 30 19.64 -0.20 -9.31
C LYS A 30 19.46 -0.13 -10.82
N ASP A 31 20.01 -1.07 -11.57
CA ASP A 31 19.96 -1.05 -13.04
C ASP A 31 18.53 -1.27 -13.59
N LEU A 32 17.68 -1.96 -12.81
CA LEU A 32 16.27 -2.15 -13.14
C LEU A 32 15.46 -0.87 -12.92
N ILE A 33 15.83 -0.07 -11.92
CA ILE A 33 15.09 1.13 -11.50
C ILE A 33 15.65 2.39 -12.18
N ASP A 34 16.94 2.44 -12.49
CA ASP A 34 17.68 3.58 -13.05
C ASP A 34 17.38 3.78 -14.54
N ASN A 35 16.19 4.32 -14.82
CA ASN A 35 15.84 4.88 -16.11
C ASN A 35 14.91 6.07 -15.86
N SER A 36 15.44 7.28 -16.06
CA SER A 36 14.78 8.58 -15.83
C SER A 36 13.44 8.80 -16.58
N ASN A 37 13.02 7.85 -17.43
CA ASN A 37 11.81 7.92 -18.25
C ASN A 37 10.79 6.80 -17.96
N ARG A 38 10.95 6.03 -16.87
CA ARG A 38 10.00 4.97 -16.48
C ARG A 38 8.96 5.50 -15.50
N LEU A 39 7.73 5.00 -15.64
CA LEU A 39 6.67 5.16 -14.67
C LEU A 39 6.57 3.89 -13.82
N PHE A 40 6.53 4.05 -12.51
CA PHE A 40 6.42 2.94 -11.57
C PHE A 40 4.99 2.86 -11.03
N LEU A 41 4.40 1.67 -11.11
CA LEU A 41 3.15 1.36 -10.42
C LEU A 41 3.50 0.66 -9.11
N LEU A 42 3.12 1.28 -8.00
CA LEU A 42 3.53 0.84 -6.68
C LEU A 42 2.33 0.47 -5.83
N PHE A 43 2.38 -0.76 -5.33
CA PHE A 43 1.34 -1.38 -4.50
C PHE A 43 1.68 -1.30 -3.02
N ASN A 44 2.96 -1.01 -2.70
CA ASN A 44 3.38 -0.75 -1.33
C ASN A 44 3.06 0.71 -0.96
N TYR A 45 3.14 1.02 0.33
CA TYR A 45 2.73 2.33 0.86
C TYR A 45 3.92 3.21 1.28
N ALA A 46 5.11 2.65 1.39
CA ALA A 46 6.29 3.33 1.92
C ALA A 46 7.13 3.98 0.81
N LEU A 47 7.77 5.11 1.14
CA LEU A 47 8.57 5.93 0.21
C LEU A 47 9.95 5.34 -0.14
N THR A 48 10.02 4.03 -0.36
CA THR A 48 11.29 3.29 -0.56
C THR A 48 11.96 3.67 -1.89
N LEU A 49 11.19 3.85 -2.97
CA LEU A 49 11.76 4.16 -4.28
C LEU A 49 12.33 5.58 -4.32
N GLU A 50 11.65 6.53 -3.69
CA GLU A 50 12.07 7.91 -3.50
C GLU A 50 13.30 7.97 -2.59
N GLY A 51 13.21 7.35 -1.40
CA GLY A 51 14.22 7.46 -0.36
C GLY A 51 15.51 6.68 -0.63
N THR A 52 15.43 5.56 -1.37
CA THR A 52 16.58 4.68 -1.62
C THR A 52 17.09 4.75 -3.06
N TYR A 53 16.19 4.95 -4.03
CA TYR A 53 16.55 4.93 -5.46
C TYR A 53 16.32 6.27 -6.18
N TYR A 54 15.89 7.32 -5.47
CA TYR A 54 15.68 8.67 -6.00
C TYR A 54 14.74 8.73 -7.21
N VAL A 55 13.70 7.89 -7.22
CA VAL A 55 12.70 7.86 -8.28
C VAL A 55 11.59 8.87 -7.98
N GLU A 56 11.19 9.66 -8.97
CA GLU A 56 10.11 10.66 -8.83
C GLU A 56 8.81 10.26 -9.55
N ASN A 57 8.89 9.44 -10.61
CA ASN A 57 7.76 9.08 -11.46
C ASN A 57 7.01 7.83 -10.92
N ILE A 58 6.29 7.99 -9.81
CA ILE A 58 5.62 6.88 -9.11
C ILE A 58 4.10 7.12 -9.04
N CYS A 59 3.33 6.07 -9.30
CA CYS A 59 1.90 6.01 -9.07
C CYS A 59 1.60 5.00 -7.97
N TYR A 60 1.22 5.52 -6.80
CA TYR A 60 0.77 4.74 -5.65
C TYR A 60 -0.68 4.34 -5.81
N ILE A 61 -0.92 3.15 -6.34
CA ILE A 61 -2.30 2.74 -6.66
C ILE A 61 -3.17 2.53 -5.42
N HIS A 62 -2.54 2.42 -4.24
CA HIS A 62 -3.23 2.26 -2.96
C HIS A 62 -3.04 3.46 -2.01
N GLY A 63 -2.45 4.56 -2.48
CA GLY A 63 -1.97 5.63 -1.60
C GLY A 63 -0.62 5.30 -0.95
N MET A 64 -0.12 6.25 -0.17
CA MET A 64 1.21 6.22 0.45
C MET A 64 1.16 6.74 1.89
N GLN A 65 2.31 6.75 2.56
CA GLN A 65 2.48 7.42 3.86
C GLN A 65 1.95 8.85 3.83
N ASP A 66 1.35 9.28 4.95
CA ASP A 66 0.74 10.61 5.11
C ASP A 66 -0.39 10.93 4.12
N SER A 67 -0.86 9.96 3.32
CA SER A 67 -2.05 10.09 2.47
C SER A 67 -3.19 9.19 2.94
N ASP A 68 -4.36 9.37 2.33
CA ASP A 68 -5.41 8.37 2.40
C ASP A 68 -4.93 7.07 1.75
N ILE A 69 -5.26 5.93 2.38
CA ILE A 69 -4.89 4.61 1.89
C ILE A 69 -6.12 3.80 1.46
N LEU A 70 -5.95 3.07 0.37
CA LEU A 70 -6.85 2.03 -0.09
C LEU A 70 -6.35 0.70 0.47
N PHE A 71 -7.18 0.07 1.30
CA PHE A 71 -6.84 -1.15 2.02
C PHE A 71 -8.00 -2.14 1.89
N GLY A 72 -7.73 -3.32 1.34
CA GLY A 72 -8.74 -4.29 0.93
C GLY A 72 -9.34 -4.01 -0.46
N HIS A 73 -10.31 -4.81 -0.88
CA HIS A 73 -11.16 -4.49 -2.01
C HIS A 73 -12.20 -3.47 -1.53
N GLY A 74 -12.10 -2.23 -1.99
CA GLY A 74 -13.00 -1.14 -1.60
C GLY A 74 -14.44 -1.59 -1.59
N ASN A 75 -14.99 -1.81 -0.40
CA ASN A 75 -16.41 -2.03 -0.21
C ASN A 75 -16.96 -0.67 0.20
N ASP A 76 -17.58 0.01 -0.77
CA ASP A 76 -18.58 1.02 -0.43
C ASP A 76 -19.89 0.33 0.01
N ASP A 77 -20.04 -0.97 -0.28
CA ASP A 77 -21.16 -1.82 0.10
C ASP A 77 -20.72 -3.02 0.95
N ASP A 78 -21.33 -3.20 2.12
CA ASP A 78 -21.10 -4.37 2.98
C ASP A 78 -21.87 -5.59 2.46
N TYR A 79 -21.18 -6.56 1.84
CA TYR A 79 -21.78 -7.82 1.36
C TYR A 79 -21.79 -8.93 2.43
N ILE A 80 -21.64 -8.59 3.71
CA ILE A 80 -21.64 -9.56 4.81
C ILE A 80 -22.90 -10.44 4.78
N ASP A 81 -24.06 -9.84 4.51
CA ASP A 81 -25.33 -10.57 4.43
C ASP A 81 -25.34 -11.60 3.29
N TYR A 82 -24.73 -11.29 2.14
CA TYR A 82 -24.60 -12.23 1.02
C TYR A 82 -23.76 -13.46 1.42
N TYR A 83 -22.61 -13.25 2.07
CA TYR A 83 -21.75 -14.36 2.48
C TYR A 83 -22.36 -15.22 3.59
N LEU A 84 -23.12 -14.63 4.52
CA LEU A 84 -23.84 -15.39 5.56
C LEU A 84 -24.97 -16.27 4.99
N THR A 85 -25.57 -15.88 3.86
CA THR A 85 -26.56 -16.71 3.18
C THR A 85 -25.95 -17.91 2.43
N LEU A 86 -24.69 -17.81 2.01
CA LEU A 86 -23.98 -18.92 1.35
C LEU A 86 -23.52 -19.99 2.35
N THR A 87 -23.18 -19.61 3.58
CA THR A 87 -22.71 -20.54 4.61
C THR A 87 -23.83 -21.26 5.37
N THR A 88 -25.09 -20.89 5.14
CA THR A 88 -26.28 -21.54 5.71
C THR A 88 -26.92 -22.56 4.76
N LEU A 89 -26.30 -22.81 3.59
CA LEU A 89 -26.74 -23.78 2.59
C LEU A 89 -25.88 -25.05 2.52
N GLU A 90 -24.95 -25.26 3.48
CA GLU A 90 -24.32 -26.55 3.76
C GLU A 90 -24.97 -27.24 4.96
#